data_AF-A0AAW9KGZ2-F1
#
_entry.id   AF-A0AAW9KGZ2-F1
#
_cell.length_a   1.000
_cell.length_b   1.000
_cell.length_c   1.000
_cell.angle_alpha   90.00
_cell.angle_beta   90.00
_cell.angle_gamma   90.00
#
_symmetry.space_group_name_H-M   'P 1'
#
loop_
_entity.id
_entity.type
_entity.pdbx_description
1 polymer ?
#
loop_
_entity_poly.entity_id
_entity_poly.type
_entity_poly.pdbx_seq_one_letter_code
_entity_poly.pdbx_strand_id
1 'polypeptide(L)'
;DSTNIRTLLRIKKQNKGRDFAQEVIVDGGAIDSSRIISLLNESPENIMAKLQSTIYSDLIKEGFEGYIATESASLLEKLSDNYIMELMKGSKLFTFGPEKILSYIYAKETEIKVIRIIMVGKLNNIAEEVIRERLRDIYV
;
A
#
# COMPACT_ATOMS: atom_id res chain seq x y z
N ASP A 1 9.07 -2.62 2.56
CA ASP A 1 8.24 -2.13 3.68
C ASP A 1 6.76 -1.96 3.40
N SER A 2 6.32 -1.09 2.47
CA SER A 2 4.87 -0.85 2.25
C SER A 2 4.05 -2.13 2.02
N THR A 3 4.60 -3.09 1.26
CA THR A 3 4.01 -4.43 1.12
C THR A 3 3.83 -5.15 2.46
N ASN A 4 4.88 -5.24 3.28
CA ASN A 4 4.82 -5.90 4.58
C ASN A 4 3.84 -5.22 5.56
N ILE A 5 3.78 -3.88 5.56
CA ILE A 5 2.83 -3.13 6.41
C ILE A 5 1.38 -3.44 6.02
N ARG A 6 1.08 -3.46 4.71
CA ARG A 6 -0.26 -3.85 4.20
C ARG A 6 -0.58 -5.30 4.52
N THR A 7 0.39 -6.19 4.33
CA THR A 7 0.26 -7.61 4.65
C THR A 7 -0.02 -7.83 6.14
N LEU A 8 0.67 -7.12 7.03
CA LEU A 8 0.45 -7.18 8.48
C LEU A 8 -1.01 -6.89 8.86
N LEU A 9 -1.60 -5.82 8.33
CA LEU A 9 -3.01 -5.48 8.59
C LEU A 9 -3.97 -6.53 8.02
N ARG A 10 -3.68 -7.07 6.84
CA ARG A 10 -4.49 -8.15 6.22
C ARG A 10 -4.45 -9.44 7.04
N ILE A 11 -3.27 -9.85 7.53
CA ILE A 11 -3.10 -11.02 8.41
C ILE A 11 -3.92 -10.82 9.68
N LYS A 12 -3.85 -9.63 10.29
CA LYS A 12 -4.59 -9.30 11.50
C LYS A 12 -6.10 -9.36 11.27
N LYS A 13 -6.61 -8.76 10.19
CA LYS A 13 -8.03 -8.85 9.79
C LYS A 13 -8.49 -10.30 9.61
N GLN A 14 -7.64 -11.14 9.03
CA GLN A 14 -7.94 -12.55 8.78
C GLN A 14 -7.72 -13.46 10.01
N ASN A 15 -7.34 -12.89 11.16
CA ASN A 15 -6.99 -13.63 12.38
C ASN A 15 -5.96 -14.74 12.13
N LYS A 16 -5.00 -14.50 11.24
CA LYS A 16 -3.90 -15.42 10.96
C LYS A 16 -2.77 -15.22 11.96
N GLY A 17 -2.10 -16.32 12.32
CA GLY A 17 -1.05 -16.34 13.33
C GLY A 17 0.35 -16.00 12.81
N ARG A 18 1.33 -16.09 13.70
CA ARG A 18 2.75 -15.78 13.43
C ARG A 18 3.36 -16.71 12.38
N ASP A 19 3.00 -17.99 12.37
CA ASP A 19 3.54 -18.97 11.42
C ASP A 19 3.23 -18.55 9.97
N PHE A 20 1.97 -18.16 9.72
CA PHE A 20 1.57 -17.64 8.41
C PHE A 20 2.28 -16.32 8.06
N ALA A 21 2.48 -15.44 9.05
CA ALA A 21 3.23 -14.20 8.83
C ALA A 21 4.69 -14.47 8.43
N GLN A 22 5.32 -15.50 8.99
CA GLN A 22 6.69 -15.90 8.65
C GLN A 22 6.81 -16.35 7.18
N GLU A 23 5.74 -16.92 6.61
CA GLU A 23 5.72 -17.41 5.21
C GLU A 23 5.51 -16.29 4.18
N VAL A 24 4.78 -15.21 4.54
CA VAL A 24 4.33 -14.19 3.58
C VAL A 24 5.00 -12.83 3.71
N ILE A 25 5.70 -12.58 4.84
CA ILE A 25 6.50 -11.36 5.01
C ILE A 25 7.79 -11.50 4.20
N VAL A 26 8.14 -10.44 3.47
CA VAL A 26 9.26 -10.45 2.52
C VAL A 26 10.44 -9.65 3.10
N ASP A 27 11.66 -10.17 2.94
CA ASP A 27 12.88 -9.51 3.40
C ASP A 27 13.33 -8.34 2.49
N GLY A 28 14.35 -7.59 2.93
CA GLY A 28 15.02 -6.53 2.15
C GLY A 28 14.46 -5.11 2.35
N GLY A 29 13.52 -4.95 3.27
CA GLY A 29 13.00 -3.64 3.69
C GLY A 29 13.90 -2.92 4.71
N ALA A 30 13.62 -1.64 4.97
CA ALA A 30 14.28 -0.90 6.04
C ALA A 30 13.75 -1.29 7.43
N ILE A 31 12.55 -1.87 7.48
CA ILE A 31 11.99 -2.45 8.70
C ILE A 31 12.25 -3.95 8.69
N ASP A 32 13.01 -4.41 9.69
CA ASP A 32 13.33 -5.82 9.86
C ASP A 32 12.06 -6.70 9.92
N SER A 33 12.11 -7.86 9.24
CA SER A 33 10.99 -8.80 9.13
C SER A 33 10.54 -9.31 10.50
N SER A 34 11.47 -9.58 11.42
CA SER A 34 11.13 -10.01 12.79
C SER A 34 10.42 -8.89 13.56
N ARG A 35 10.81 -7.63 13.34
CA ARG A 35 10.09 -6.46 13.89
C ARG A 35 8.67 -6.40 13.34
N ILE A 36 8.46 -6.56 12.03
CA ILE A 36 7.10 -6.60 11.45
C ILE A 36 6.25 -7.73 12.06
N ILE A 37 6.80 -8.95 12.17
CA ILE A 37 6.06 -10.09 12.72
C ILE A 37 5.76 -9.87 14.22
N SER A 38 6.66 -9.22 14.97
CA SER A 38 6.41 -8.86 16.38
C SER A 38 5.20 -7.95 16.57
N LEU A 39 4.94 -7.06 15.60
CA LEU A 39 3.83 -6.10 15.63
C LEU A 39 2.45 -6.75 15.45
N LEU A 40 2.37 -8.03 15.03
CA LEU A 40 1.09 -8.70 14.80
C LEU A 40 0.20 -8.74 16.06
N ASN A 41 0.83 -8.86 17.22
CA ASN A 41 0.15 -8.96 18.52
C ASN A 41 -0.30 -7.59 19.07
N GLU A 42 0.11 -6.49 18.45
CA GLU A 42 -0.23 -5.12 18.89
C GLU A 42 -1.59 -4.67 18.35
N SER A 43 -2.19 -3.65 18.97
CA SER A 43 -3.36 -2.99 18.38
C SER A 43 -2.96 -2.15 17.15
N PRO A 44 -3.87 -1.88 16.20
CA PRO A 44 -3.57 -1.01 15.06
C PRO A 44 -2.98 0.36 15.46
N GLU A 45 -3.46 0.95 16.55
CA GLU A 45 -2.99 2.23 17.09
C GLU A 45 -1.53 2.13 17.56
N ASN A 46 -1.19 1.05 18.27
CA ASN A 46 0.18 0.80 18.71
C ASN A 46 1.12 0.55 17.54
N ILE A 47 0.66 -0.18 16.52
CA ILE A 47 1.44 -0.40 15.30
C ILE A 47 1.71 0.93 14.61
N MET A 48 0.68 1.76 14.45
CA MET A 48 0.80 3.10 13.87
C MET A 48 1.85 3.93 14.62
N ALA A 49 1.76 4.04 15.95
CA ALA A 49 2.72 4.78 16.77
C ALA A 49 4.16 4.24 16.64
N LYS A 50 4.33 2.91 16.62
CA LYS A 50 5.65 2.26 16.49
C LYS A 50 6.30 2.40 15.11
N LEU A 51 5.50 2.73 14.09
CA LEU A 51 5.98 2.91 12.72
C LEU A 51 6.01 4.39 12.27
N GLN A 52 5.42 5.32 13.02
CA GLN A 52 5.45 6.76 12.73
C GLN A 52 6.85 7.38 12.68
N SER A 53 7.84 6.78 13.35
CA SER A 53 9.23 7.27 13.28
C SER A 53 9.97 6.87 11.99
N THR A 54 9.33 6.10 11.11
CA THR A 54 9.91 5.69 9.82
C THR A 54 9.66 6.73 8.74
N ILE A 55 10.33 6.58 7.59
CA ILE A 55 10.08 7.40 6.39
C ILE A 55 8.66 7.27 5.83
N TYR A 56 7.85 6.35 6.35
CA TYR A 56 6.48 6.10 5.94
C TYR A 56 5.44 6.80 6.83
N SER A 57 5.85 7.71 7.73
CA SER A 57 5.00 8.36 8.73
C SER A 57 3.65 8.82 8.19
N ASP A 58 3.65 9.65 7.15
CA ASP A 58 2.43 10.27 6.61
C ASP A 58 1.48 9.21 6.03
N LEU A 59 2.04 8.28 5.26
CA LEU A 59 1.33 7.14 4.68
C LEU A 59 0.73 6.23 5.74
N ILE A 60 1.47 5.97 6.83
CA ILE A 60 1.04 5.13 7.94
C ILE A 60 -0.10 5.80 8.68
N LYS A 61 0.02 7.09 9.00
CA LYS A 61 -0.98 7.80 9.80
C LYS A 61 -2.36 7.74 9.14
N GLU A 62 -2.47 8.22 7.91
CA GLU A 62 -3.75 8.24 7.19
C GLU A 62 -4.26 6.82 6.90
N GLY A 63 -3.37 5.92 6.48
CA GLY A 63 -3.75 4.54 6.15
C GLY A 63 -4.23 3.74 7.36
N PHE A 64 -3.66 3.95 8.54
CA PHE A 64 -4.08 3.28 9.77
C PHE A 64 -5.34 3.92 10.36
N GLU A 65 -5.49 5.24 10.32
CA GLU A 65 -6.74 5.92 10.71
C GLU A 65 -7.92 5.36 9.89
N GLY A 66 -7.75 5.22 8.57
CA GLY A 66 -8.76 4.59 7.72
C GLY A 66 -8.99 3.10 8.03
N TYR A 67 -7.94 2.35 8.36
CA TYR A 67 -8.07 0.95 8.77
C TYR A 67 -8.85 0.81 10.08
N ILE A 68 -8.56 1.64 11.09
CA ILE A 68 -9.26 1.62 12.38
C ILE A 68 -10.75 1.92 12.19
N ALA A 69 -11.08 2.86 11.30
CA ALA A 69 -12.47 3.23 11.03
C ALA A 69 -13.27 2.19 10.21
N THR A 70 -12.61 1.41 9.35
CA THR A 70 -13.30 0.59 8.32
C THR A 70 -12.91 -0.88 8.32
N GLU A 71 -11.95 -1.27 9.16
CA GLU A 71 -11.26 -2.57 9.12
C GLU A 71 -10.75 -2.94 7.73
N SER A 72 -10.41 -1.97 6.87
CA SER A 72 -10.02 -2.20 5.49
C SER A 72 -8.64 -1.62 5.20
N ALA A 73 -7.73 -2.45 4.71
CA ALA A 73 -6.40 -2.01 4.28
C ALA A 73 -6.41 -1.29 2.91
N SER A 74 -7.59 -1.10 2.31
CA SER A 74 -7.74 -0.55 0.95
C SER A 74 -7.21 0.87 0.82
N LEU A 75 -7.38 1.72 1.85
CA LEU A 75 -6.86 3.08 1.83
C LEU A 75 -5.33 3.08 1.87
N LEU A 76 -4.74 2.34 2.82
CA LEU A 76 -3.29 2.16 2.91
C LEU A 76 -2.69 1.61 1.61
N GLU A 77 -3.38 0.68 0.94
CA GLU A 77 -2.99 0.18 -0.38
C GLU A 77 -2.94 1.27 -1.44
N LYS A 78 -3.99 2.08 -1.53
CA LYS A 78 -4.04 3.23 -2.45
C LYS A 78 -2.93 4.23 -2.15
N LEU A 79 -2.76 4.63 -0.88
CA LEU A 79 -1.72 5.58 -0.47
C LEU A 79 -0.31 5.07 -0.75
N SER A 80 -0.07 3.77 -0.56
CA SER A 80 1.20 3.13 -0.90
C SER A 80 1.50 3.15 -2.40
N ASP A 81 0.50 2.85 -3.22
CA ASP A 81 0.65 2.89 -4.69
C ASP A 81 0.90 4.34 -5.18
N ASN A 82 0.20 5.32 -4.58
CA ASN A 82 0.36 6.75 -4.88
C ASN A 82 1.74 7.27 -4.45
N TYR A 83 2.23 6.89 -3.26
CA TYR A 83 3.57 7.25 -2.80
C TYR A 83 4.65 6.77 -3.77
N ILE A 84 4.56 5.52 -4.26
CA ILE A 84 5.49 5.00 -5.26
C ILE A 84 5.34 5.75 -6.59
N MET A 85 4.10 6.07 -7.00
CA MET A 85 3.88 6.84 -8.22
C MET A 85 4.54 8.22 -8.16
N GLU A 86 4.50 8.89 -7.02
CA GLU A 86 5.15 10.19 -6.83
C GLU A 86 6.68 10.08 -6.95
N LEU A 87 7.28 9.01 -6.38
CA LEU A 87 8.70 8.72 -6.59
C LEU A 87 9.03 8.50 -8.07
N MET A 88 8.18 7.76 -8.80
CA MET A 88 8.36 7.53 -10.24
C MET A 88 8.22 8.83 -11.05
N LYS A 89 7.32 9.75 -10.66
CA LYS A 89 7.18 11.07 -11.31
C LYS A 89 8.47 11.89 -11.22
N GLY A 90 9.27 11.71 -10.16
CA GLY A 90 10.62 12.27 -10.05
C GLY A 90 11.54 11.90 -11.22
N SER A 91 11.32 10.75 -11.87
CA SER A 91 12.09 10.36 -13.06
C SER A 91 11.92 11.32 -14.24
N LYS A 92 10.88 12.20 -14.25
CA LYS A 92 10.70 13.26 -15.25
C LYS A 92 11.92 14.18 -15.34
N LEU A 93 12.66 14.35 -14.25
CA LEU A 93 13.84 15.21 -14.15
C LEU A 93 15.10 14.67 -14.85
N PHE A 94 15.15 13.36 -15.11
CA PHE A 94 16.28 12.74 -15.81
C PHE A 94 16.02 12.76 -17.32
N THR A 95 17.04 12.97 -18.15
CA THR A 95 16.88 12.97 -19.62
C THR A 95 17.07 11.56 -20.22
N PHE A 96 17.93 10.75 -19.61
CA PHE A 96 18.24 9.37 -20.01
C PHE A 96 18.45 8.50 -18.76
N GLY A 97 18.29 7.18 -18.89
CA GLY A 97 18.58 6.22 -17.81
C GLY A 97 17.50 5.15 -17.62
N PRO A 98 17.81 4.07 -16.87
CA PRO A 98 16.86 3.00 -16.56
C PRO A 98 15.62 3.48 -15.80
N GLU A 99 15.71 4.61 -15.08
CA GLU A 99 14.63 5.22 -14.31
C GLU A 99 13.43 5.58 -15.19
N LYS A 100 13.66 6.05 -16.42
CA LYS A 100 12.58 6.35 -17.37
C LYS A 100 11.79 5.11 -17.77
N ILE A 101 12.51 4.03 -18.05
CA ILE A 101 11.90 2.76 -18.46
C ILE A 101 11.10 2.19 -17.29
N LEU A 102 11.68 2.19 -16.09
CA LEU A 102 11.01 1.73 -14.87
C LEU A 102 9.72 2.51 -14.59
N SER A 103 9.78 3.84 -14.63
CA SER A 103 8.62 4.70 -14.40
C SER A 103 7.54 4.50 -15.46
N TYR A 104 7.92 4.29 -16.72
CA TYR A 104 6.96 3.97 -17.77
C TYR A 104 6.26 2.63 -17.52
N ILE A 105 7.01 1.57 -17.17
CA ILE A 105 6.45 0.26 -16.84
C ILE A 105 5.48 0.39 -15.65
N TYR A 106 5.91 1.03 -14.57
CA TYR A 106 5.08 1.23 -13.38
C TYR A 106 3.82 2.06 -13.66
N ALA A 107 3.93 3.08 -14.50
CA ALA A 107 2.79 3.86 -14.98
C ALA A 107 1.79 2.98 -15.73
N LYS A 108 2.26 2.14 -16.66
CA LYS A 108 1.41 1.24 -17.43
C LYS A 108 0.74 0.18 -16.56
N GLU A 109 1.44 -0.38 -15.58
CA GLU A 109 0.84 -1.32 -14.63
C GLU A 109 -0.24 -0.64 -13.77
N THR A 110 -0.02 0.61 -13.38
CA THR A 110 -1.00 1.41 -12.64
C THR A 110 -2.24 1.71 -13.47
N GLU A 111 -2.09 2.11 -14.74
CA GLU A 111 -3.20 2.33 -15.68
C GLU A 111 -4.05 1.06 -15.83
N ILE A 112 -3.42 -0.10 -16.02
CA ILE A 112 -4.10 -1.41 -16.11
C ILE A 112 -4.85 -1.71 -14.81
N LYS A 113 -4.23 -1.46 -13.65
CA LYS A 113 -4.86 -1.66 -12.33
C LYS A 113 -6.09 -0.77 -12.15
N VAL A 114 -6.02 0.50 -12.55
CA VAL A 114 -7.14 1.45 -12.53
C VAL A 114 -8.30 0.97 -13.40
N ILE A 115 -8.01 0.56 -14.63
CA ILE A 115 -9.04 0.00 -15.54
C ILE A 115 -9.69 -1.23 -14.91
N ARG A 116 -8.90 -2.13 -14.30
CA ARG A 116 -9.43 -3.32 -13.62
C ARG A 116 -10.34 -2.96 -12.44
N ILE A 117 -9.99 -1.96 -11.64
CA ILE A 117 -10.83 -1.49 -10.53
C ILE A 117 -12.17 -0.98 -11.06
N ILE A 118 -12.16 -0.18 -12.13
CA ILE A 118 -13.38 0.34 -12.76
C ILE A 118 -14.23 -0.81 -13.29
N MET A 119 -13.62 -1.74 -14.03
CA MET A 119 -14.33 -2.90 -14.59
C MET A 119 -14.99 -3.75 -13.51
N VAL A 120 -14.24 -4.15 -12.48
CA VAL A 120 -14.77 -4.96 -11.37
C VAL A 120 -15.87 -4.19 -10.62
N GLY A 121 -15.68 -2.89 -10.39
CA GLY A 121 -16.68 -2.04 -9.75
C GLY A 121 -17.99 -1.98 -10.53
N LYS A 122 -17.93 -1.74 -11.84
CA LYS A 122 -19.12 -1.70 -12.71
C LYS A 122 -19.79 -3.07 -12.84
N LEU A 123 -19.02 -4.16 -12.97
CA LEU A 123 -19.57 -5.53 -13.00
C LEU A 123 -20.34 -5.90 -11.73
N ASN A 124 -19.94 -5.36 -10.58
CA ASN A 124 -20.59 -5.60 -9.29
C ASN A 124 -21.59 -4.49 -8.90
N ASN A 125 -21.97 -3.61 -9.82
CA ASN A 125 -22.90 -2.49 -9.58
C ASN A 125 -22.51 -1.61 -8.38
N ILE A 126 -21.21 -1.43 -8.13
CA ILE A 126 -20.71 -0.54 -7.08
C ILE A 126 -20.99 0.92 -7.50
N ALA A 127 -21.45 1.74 -6.55
CA ALA A 127 -21.67 3.18 -6.76
C ALA A 127 -20.41 3.86 -7.31
N GLU A 128 -20.58 4.82 -8.22
CA GLU A 128 -19.46 5.44 -8.93
C GLU A 128 -18.49 6.16 -8.00
N GLU A 129 -19.02 6.80 -6.98
CA GLU A 129 -18.32 7.57 -5.96
C GLU A 129 -17.36 6.65 -5.18
N VAL A 130 -17.84 5.45 -4.82
CA VAL A 130 -17.04 4.43 -4.14
C VAL A 130 -15.94 3.87 -5.06
N ILE A 131 -16.21 3.73 -6.36
CA ILE A 131 -15.18 3.33 -7.33
C ILE A 131 -14.12 4.43 -7.44
N ARG A 132 -14.54 5.70 -7.52
CA ARG A 132 -13.69 6.88 -7.66
C ARG A 132 -12.75 7.04 -6.47
N GLU A 133 -13.26 6.85 -5.24
CA GLU A 133 -12.46 6.86 -4.02
C GLU A 133 -11.32 5.82 -4.04
N ARG A 134 -11.51 4.70 -4.74
CA ARG A 134 -10.51 3.63 -4.87
C ARG A 134 -9.52 3.87 -5.99
N LEU A 135 -9.67 4.87 -6.84
CA LEU A 135 -8.71 5.10 -7.93
C LEU A 135 -7.38 5.63 -7.39
N ARG A 136 -6.28 5.15 -7.99
CA ARG A 136 -4.91 5.56 -7.68
C ARG A 136 -4.50 6.71 -8.59
N ASP A 137 -3.48 7.45 -8.18
CA ASP A 137 -2.89 8.52 -8.98
C ASP A 137 -2.21 7.92 -10.22
N ILE A 138 -2.42 8.58 -11.34
CA ILE A 138 -1.76 8.24 -12.61
C ILE A 138 -0.48 9.05 -12.78
N TYR A 139 0.40 8.56 -13.64
CA TYR A 139 1.73 9.14 -13.87
C TYR A 139 1.72 10.54 -14.54
N VAL A 140 0.58 10.94 -15.11
CA VAL A 140 0.41 12.24 -15.79
C VAL A 140 0.57 13.39 -14.80
#